data_AF-A0A0Q2M382-F1
#
_entry.id   AF-A0A0Q2M382-F1
#
_cell.length_a   1.000
_cell.length_b   1.000
_cell.length_c   1.000
_cell.angle_alpha   90.00
_cell.angle_beta   90.00
_cell.angle_gamma   90.00
#
_symmetry.space_group_name_H-M   'P 1'
#
loop_
_entity.id
_entity.type
_entity.pdbx_description
1 polymer ?
#
loop_
_entity_poly.entity_id
_entity_poly.type
_entity_poly.pdbx_seq_one_letter_code
_entity_poly.pdbx_strand_id
1 'polypeptide(L)'
;MGWKRFLVLTLVLLFFGMMVSGASATASFVNATVNSTATLPGDPSPEKRPGGEIQPENVGAEIVVEKFFGTFVPGIGWVVFISGVVLAISKYLYSKPVSEFTEAFYKELPDRISYNGQELAKGIENKNRWGTKVEIGYGYVKKKWFGLKKETVIVKSVITITRDEVKAVEDLFSPKEYGKLLAQAYLNGWDANDAKKLAEEFDKQYRGFRAYFNGANLDCGVFEGGDVIIDAKGANHIIVNHIKKKPGKDQFTHISAVDLLNELGKTIENPYKTTCGDIVNGKQRIVLVRYSPKLGKKVVVVIERIKWGMYRIVTAFPPSSGRY
;
A
#
# COMPACT_ATOMS: atom_id res chain seq x y z
N MET A 1 50.37 15.58 25.85
CA MET A 1 50.26 14.48 26.85
C MET A 1 48.91 13.72 26.80
N GLY A 2 48.16 13.72 25.69
CA GLY A 2 46.74 13.28 25.69
C GLY A 2 46.45 11.82 25.32
N TRP A 3 46.98 11.31 24.19
CA TRP A 3 46.43 10.10 23.55
C TRP A 3 46.53 8.82 24.39
N LYS A 4 47.67 8.56 25.05
CA LYS A 4 47.89 7.33 25.83
C LYS A 4 46.93 7.17 27.02
N ARG A 5 46.36 8.26 27.56
CA ARG A 5 45.34 8.17 28.63
C ARG A 5 43.95 7.82 28.10
N PHE A 6 43.61 8.26 26.89
CA PHE A 6 42.31 7.99 26.28
C PHE A 6 42.14 6.50 25.92
N LEU A 7 43.19 5.88 25.38
CA LEU A 7 43.22 4.45 25.05
C LEU A 7 43.02 3.54 26.28
N VAL A 8 43.65 3.88 27.41
CA VAL A 8 43.47 3.14 28.68
C VAL A 8 42.04 3.26 29.20
N LEU A 9 41.44 4.46 29.17
CA LEU A 9 40.04 4.66 29.59
C LEU A 9 39.05 3.85 28.73
N THR A 10 39.23 3.80 27.41
CA THR A 10 38.38 2.96 26.55
C THR A 10 38.58 1.46 26.81
N LEU A 11 39.80 1.00 27.11
CA LEU A 11 40.04 -0.41 27.41
C LEU A 11 39.40 -0.82 28.76
N VAL A 12 39.53 0.02 29.80
CA VAL A 12 38.96 -0.25 31.13
C VAL A 12 37.43 -0.30 31.08
N LEU A 13 36.78 0.61 30.36
CA LEU A 13 35.32 0.57 30.14
C LEU A 13 34.88 -0.72 29.43
N LEU A 14 35.65 -1.19 28.45
CA LEU A 14 35.34 -2.38 27.67
C LEU A 14 35.50 -3.68 28.49
N PHE A 15 36.40 -3.71 29.48
CA PHE A 15 36.49 -4.83 30.44
C PHE A 15 35.44 -4.76 31.56
N PHE A 16 35.16 -3.58 32.13
CA PHE A 16 34.11 -3.44 33.15
C PHE A 16 32.71 -3.80 32.61
N GLY A 17 32.44 -3.50 31.33
CA GLY A 17 31.21 -3.89 30.65
C GLY A 17 30.98 -5.40 30.49
N MET A 18 32.01 -6.24 30.69
CA MET A 18 31.93 -7.70 30.53
C MET A 18 31.91 -8.49 31.85
N MET A 19 31.87 -7.83 33.02
CA MET A 19 31.77 -8.52 34.33
C MET A 19 30.43 -8.32 35.07
N VAL A 20 29.51 -7.50 34.57
CA VAL A 20 28.15 -7.38 35.16
C VAL A 20 27.19 -8.34 34.46
N SER A 21 27.43 -9.65 34.64
CA SER A 21 26.53 -10.74 34.21
C SER A 21 26.78 -12.00 35.06
N GLY A 22 26.42 -11.91 36.33
CA GLY A 22 26.52 -13.02 37.29
C GLY A 22 25.76 -12.68 38.58
N ALA A 23 25.08 -13.69 39.14
CA ALA A 23 24.17 -13.62 40.28
C ALA A 23 22.91 -12.72 40.07
N SER A 24 21.74 -12.97 40.65
CA SER A 24 20.99 -14.22 40.95
C SER A 24 19.71 -13.78 41.67
N ALA A 25 18.52 -14.20 41.22
CA ALA A 25 17.26 -13.85 41.88
C ALA A 25 16.23 -14.98 41.81
N THR A 26 16.50 -16.09 42.52
CA THR A 26 15.50 -17.11 42.81
C THR A 26 14.62 -16.66 43.97
N ALA A 27 13.33 -16.45 43.72
CA ALA A 27 12.30 -16.40 44.76
C ALA A 27 11.07 -17.17 44.25
N SER A 28 10.63 -18.17 45.02
CA SER A 28 9.47 -19.00 44.72
C SER A 28 8.26 -18.60 45.57
N PHE A 29 7.06 -18.95 45.10
CA PHE A 29 6.06 -19.78 45.81
C PHE A 29 4.88 -20.02 44.82
N VAL A 30 4.48 -21.26 44.51
CA VAL A 30 3.43 -22.08 45.18
C VAL A 30 2.01 -21.52 44.92
N ASN A 31 0.96 -22.30 44.60
CA ASN A 31 0.73 -23.75 44.84
C ASN A 31 0.66 -24.60 43.54
N ALA A 32 -0.02 -25.75 43.57
CA ALA A 32 0.05 -26.82 42.56
C ALA A 32 -1.27 -27.62 42.37
N THR A 33 -1.21 -28.78 41.71
CA THR A 33 -2.28 -29.81 41.46
C THR A 33 -3.42 -29.43 40.48
N VAL A 34 -4.06 -30.38 39.77
CA VAL A 34 -4.14 -31.85 39.96
C VAL A 34 -3.96 -32.68 38.66
N ASN A 35 -3.73 -33.99 38.83
CA ASN A 35 -3.70 -35.09 37.85
C ASN A 35 -4.83 -35.01 36.78
N SER A 36 -4.68 -35.53 35.56
CA SER A 36 -4.51 -36.98 35.21
C SER A 36 -4.24 -37.11 33.69
N THR A 37 -3.70 -38.19 33.10
CA THR A 37 -2.95 -39.40 33.53
C THR A 37 -2.32 -40.03 32.26
N ALA A 38 -1.31 -40.92 32.38
CA ALA A 38 -0.60 -41.52 31.24
C ALA A 38 -0.90 -43.03 31.04
N THR A 39 -0.93 -43.49 29.79
CA THR A 39 -1.04 -44.92 29.43
C THR A 39 -0.36 -45.25 28.09
N LEU A 40 0.53 -46.25 28.11
CA LEU A 40 1.21 -46.95 26.99
C LEU A 40 1.64 -48.34 27.53
N PRO A 41 2.08 -49.34 26.72
CA PRO A 41 2.30 -49.35 25.26
C PRO A 41 1.57 -50.51 24.52
N GLY A 42 1.88 -50.73 23.23
CA GLY A 42 1.51 -51.93 22.47
C GLY A 42 2.18 -52.02 21.08
N ASP A 43 3.13 -52.94 20.93
CA ASP A 43 3.85 -53.31 19.69
C ASP A 43 3.31 -54.65 19.12
N PRO A 44 3.62 -55.12 17.88
CA PRO A 44 4.24 -54.45 16.72
C PRO A 44 3.52 -54.75 15.35
N SER A 45 4.20 -54.43 14.23
CA SER A 45 3.96 -54.68 12.77
C SER A 45 3.47 -56.10 12.33
N PRO A 46 3.06 -56.39 11.04
CA PRO A 46 3.51 -55.81 9.75
C PRO A 46 2.48 -55.68 8.57
N GLU A 47 2.98 -55.59 7.32
CA GLU A 47 2.30 -55.52 6.00
C GLU A 47 1.59 -54.19 5.64
N LYS A 48 1.67 -53.58 4.45
CA LYS A 48 2.26 -53.80 3.09
C LYS A 48 2.53 -52.38 2.50
N ARG A 49 3.38 -52.06 1.51
CA ARG A 49 4.45 -52.71 0.68
C ARG A 49 5.31 -51.58 0.03
N PRO A 50 6.46 -51.85 -0.63
CA PRO A 50 7.44 -50.81 -1.01
C PRO A 50 7.30 -50.23 -2.44
N GLY A 51 7.79 -48.99 -2.61
CA GLY A 51 8.00 -48.30 -3.90
C GLY A 51 7.48 -46.85 -3.88
N GLY A 52 8.29 -45.80 -4.07
CA GLY A 52 9.75 -45.78 -4.20
C GLY A 52 10.28 -44.39 -4.58
N GLU A 53 10.62 -43.57 -3.56
CA GLU A 53 11.29 -42.27 -3.66
C GLU A 53 10.48 -41.16 -4.43
N ILE A 54 10.74 -39.86 -4.27
CA ILE A 54 11.85 -39.13 -3.65
C ILE A 54 11.33 -38.21 -2.54
N GLN A 55 11.95 -38.21 -1.35
CA GLN A 55 11.77 -37.13 -0.37
C GLN A 55 12.58 -35.90 -0.79
N PRO A 56 12.02 -34.68 -0.76
CA PRO A 56 12.85 -33.49 -0.85
C PRO A 56 13.63 -33.29 0.45
N GLU A 57 14.87 -33.82 0.51
CA GLU A 57 15.83 -33.49 1.56
C GLU A 57 15.99 -31.96 1.67
N ASN A 58 15.43 -31.37 2.73
CA ASN A 58 15.66 -29.97 3.10
C ASN A 58 15.90 -29.89 4.60
N VAL A 59 17.13 -30.24 4.98
CA VAL A 59 17.65 -30.23 6.35
C VAL A 59 17.38 -28.90 7.06
N GLY A 60 16.75 -28.96 8.23
CA GLY A 60 16.91 -27.96 9.29
C GLY A 60 16.25 -26.58 9.09
N ALA A 61 15.24 -26.45 8.23
CA ALA A 61 14.48 -25.20 8.07
C ALA A 61 13.14 -25.21 8.84
N GLU A 62 13.21 -24.99 10.16
CA GLU A 62 12.04 -24.83 11.04
C GLU A 62 11.16 -23.63 10.59
N ILE A 63 9.96 -23.91 10.06
CA ILE A 63 9.02 -22.89 9.56
C ILE A 63 8.19 -22.34 10.74
N VAL A 64 8.77 -21.39 11.47
CA VAL A 64 8.11 -20.76 12.64
C VAL A 64 7.08 -19.71 12.21
N VAL A 65 5.78 -20.04 12.31
CA VAL A 65 4.66 -19.13 12.03
C VAL A 65 4.25 -18.32 13.30
N GLU A 66 5.23 -17.69 13.94
CA GLU A 66 5.04 -16.84 15.14
C GLU A 66 5.54 -15.40 14.94
N LYS A 67 5.16 -14.50 15.87
CA LYS A 67 5.15 -13.03 15.73
C LYS A 67 6.51 -12.29 15.69
N PHE A 68 7.59 -12.83 15.08
CA PHE A 68 8.98 -12.40 15.41
C PHE A 68 9.97 -12.11 14.25
N PHE A 69 11.19 -11.64 14.57
CA PHE A 69 11.97 -10.69 13.74
C PHE A 69 13.52 -10.60 14.01
N GLY A 70 14.32 -9.85 13.19
CA GLY A 70 15.75 -9.39 13.39
C GLY A 70 16.65 -9.03 12.12
N THR A 71 17.24 -7.80 11.95
CA THR A 71 18.03 -7.20 10.80
C THR A 71 19.14 -6.19 11.22
N PHE A 72 20.44 -6.37 10.88
CA PHE A 72 21.53 -5.63 11.57
C PHE A 72 21.68 -4.12 11.27
N VAL A 73 21.92 -3.34 12.33
CA VAL A 73 22.35 -1.93 12.29
C VAL A 73 23.65 -1.74 13.10
N PRO A 74 24.72 -1.15 12.51
CA PRO A 74 25.89 -0.72 13.29
C PRO A 74 25.51 0.33 14.34
N GLY A 75 25.53 -0.06 15.61
CA GLY A 75 25.07 0.74 16.75
C GLY A 75 23.69 0.39 17.32
N ILE A 76 22.87 -0.45 16.64
CA ILE A 76 21.51 -0.84 17.12
C ILE A 76 21.21 -2.36 17.02
N GLY A 77 22.01 -3.17 16.32
CA GLY A 77 21.88 -4.65 16.34
C GLY A 77 20.87 -5.25 15.34
N TRP A 78 20.56 -6.56 15.43
CA TRP A 78 19.63 -7.24 14.49
C TRP A 78 18.14 -6.94 14.79
N VAL A 79 17.58 -5.92 14.11
CA VAL A 79 16.20 -5.40 14.10
C VAL A 79 15.43 -5.55 12.74
N VAL A 80 14.64 -6.62 12.55
CA VAL A 80 13.36 -6.52 11.78
C VAL A 80 12.28 -6.29 12.85
N PHE A 81 10.98 -6.19 12.50
CA PHE A 81 9.79 -6.57 13.39
C PHE A 81 7.82 -8.81 12.90
N ILE A 82 6.77 -9.28 13.67
CA ILE A 82 5.38 -9.09 13.20
C ILE A 82 4.70 -8.01 14.07
N SER A 83 3.97 -7.08 13.43
CA SER A 83 3.21 -5.97 14.06
C SER A 83 4.00 -4.86 14.78
N GLY A 84 3.36 -3.69 14.98
CA GLY A 84 3.88 -2.58 15.78
C GLY A 84 5.06 -1.78 15.20
N VAL A 85 6.29 -2.23 15.42
CA VAL A 85 7.47 -1.34 15.52
C VAL A 85 8.14 -1.02 14.17
N VAL A 86 7.73 -1.67 13.08
CA VAL A 86 8.15 -1.34 11.69
C VAL A 86 8.03 0.17 11.40
N LEU A 87 6.96 0.79 11.91
CA LEU A 87 6.60 2.19 11.72
C LEU A 87 7.54 3.19 12.41
N ALA A 88 8.26 2.75 13.45
CA ALA A 88 9.28 3.56 14.11
C ALA A 88 10.58 3.55 13.30
N ILE A 89 10.92 2.41 12.71
CA ILE A 89 12.20 2.19 12.00
C ILE A 89 12.13 2.58 10.52
N SER A 90 10.95 2.56 9.89
CA SER A 90 10.76 3.17 8.57
C SER A 90 11.20 4.65 8.54
N LYS A 91 11.05 5.36 9.66
CA LYS A 91 11.44 6.78 9.84
C LYS A 91 12.95 7.00 9.96
N TYR A 92 13.70 5.96 10.31
CA TYR A 92 15.17 5.99 10.40
C TYR A 92 15.85 5.38 9.16
N LEU A 93 15.25 4.37 8.54
CA LEU A 93 15.81 3.72 7.35
C LEU A 93 15.44 4.40 6.04
N TYR A 94 14.27 5.05 5.96
CA TYR A 94 13.76 5.61 4.70
C TYR A 94 13.61 7.12 4.77
N SER A 95 13.78 7.78 3.62
CA SER A 95 13.49 9.23 3.51
C SER A 95 12.03 9.53 3.92
N LYS A 96 11.80 10.69 4.55
CA LYS A 96 10.47 11.11 5.07
C LYS A 96 9.27 10.72 4.18
N PRO A 97 9.21 11.06 2.87
CA PRO A 97 8.06 10.70 2.04
C PRO A 97 7.86 9.17 1.93
N VAL A 98 8.94 8.40 1.74
CA VAL A 98 8.87 6.93 1.69
C VAL A 98 8.40 6.35 3.02
N SER A 99 8.91 6.87 4.15
CA SER A 99 8.43 6.42 5.47
C SER A 99 6.96 6.76 5.70
N GLU A 100 6.50 7.95 5.28
CA GLU A 100 5.11 8.37 5.49
C GLU A 100 4.13 7.59 4.61
N PHE A 101 4.53 7.30 3.36
CA PHE A 101 3.83 6.35 2.48
C PHE A 101 3.76 4.96 3.08
N THR A 102 4.91 4.43 3.52
CA THR A 102 5.03 3.08 4.08
C THR A 102 4.20 2.93 5.36
N GLU A 103 4.23 3.92 6.24
CA GLU A 103 3.42 3.93 7.46
C GLU A 103 1.92 3.93 7.17
N ALA A 104 1.48 4.65 6.14
CA ALA A 104 0.08 4.66 5.72
C ALA A 104 -0.34 3.33 5.08
N PHE A 105 0.42 2.84 4.09
CA PHE A 105 0.10 1.63 3.34
C PHE A 105 0.04 0.39 4.25
N TYR A 106 1.03 0.22 5.12
CA TYR A 106 1.17 -0.96 5.99
C TYR A 106 0.13 -1.03 7.12
N LYS A 107 -0.49 0.11 7.49
CA LYS A 107 -1.59 0.15 8.48
C LYS A 107 -2.91 -0.35 7.93
N GLU A 108 -3.19 -0.14 6.64
CA GLU A 108 -4.46 -0.54 6.02
C GLU A 108 -4.48 -2.05 5.68
N LEU A 109 -3.31 -2.67 5.43
CA LEU A 109 -3.19 -4.11 5.15
C LEU A 109 -3.57 -4.99 6.38
N PRO A 110 -4.28 -6.12 6.20
CA PRO A 110 -4.46 -7.12 7.26
C PRO A 110 -3.12 -7.75 7.68
N ASP A 111 -2.98 -8.11 8.95
CA ASP A 111 -1.70 -8.58 9.52
C ASP A 111 -1.24 -9.95 8.98
N ARG A 112 -2.17 -10.80 8.56
CA ARG A 112 -1.93 -12.13 7.96
C ARG A 112 -2.86 -12.37 6.76
N ILE A 113 -2.45 -13.27 5.86
CA ILE A 113 -3.30 -13.89 4.85
C ILE A 113 -3.01 -15.40 4.78
N SER A 114 -3.98 -16.19 4.31
CA SER A 114 -3.69 -17.52 3.76
C SER A 114 -3.30 -17.39 2.29
N TYR A 115 -2.24 -18.07 1.87
CA TYR A 115 -1.75 -18.11 0.50
C TYR A 115 -1.14 -19.48 0.21
N ASN A 116 -1.61 -20.16 -0.83
CA ASN A 116 -1.19 -21.52 -1.22
C ASN A 116 -1.17 -22.54 -0.05
N GLY A 117 -2.14 -22.44 0.86
CA GLY A 117 -2.25 -23.31 2.04
C GLY A 117 -1.37 -22.93 3.24
N GLN A 118 -0.61 -21.84 3.17
CA GLN A 118 0.25 -21.35 4.25
C GLN A 118 -0.25 -20.00 4.79
N GLU A 119 -0.14 -19.78 6.10
CA GLU A 119 -0.29 -18.42 6.65
C GLU A 119 0.99 -17.60 6.40
N LEU A 120 0.83 -16.45 5.75
CA LEU A 120 1.88 -15.46 5.57
C LEU A 120 1.55 -14.19 6.36
N ALA A 121 2.55 -13.62 7.02
CA ALA A 121 2.43 -12.33 7.69
C ALA A 121 2.78 -11.18 6.74
N LYS A 122 2.17 -10.00 6.92
CA LYS A 122 2.63 -8.81 6.20
C LYS A 122 4.04 -8.41 6.65
N GLY A 123 4.88 -8.00 5.71
CA GLY A 123 6.28 -7.66 5.92
C GLY A 123 6.75 -6.57 4.96
N ILE A 124 7.95 -6.08 5.21
CA ILE A 124 8.60 -5.03 4.41
C ILE A 124 10.05 -5.43 4.17
N GLU A 125 10.49 -5.35 2.92
CA GLU A 125 11.86 -5.62 2.50
C GLU A 125 12.47 -4.36 1.88
N ASN A 126 13.64 -3.95 2.36
CA ASN A 126 14.39 -2.84 1.78
C ASN A 126 15.26 -3.35 0.63
N LYS A 127 14.92 -3.02 -0.62
CA LYS A 127 15.62 -3.52 -1.80
C LYS A 127 16.84 -2.68 -2.21
N ASN A 128 17.28 -1.69 -1.41
CA ASN A 128 18.59 -1.06 -1.63
C ASN A 128 19.30 -0.57 -0.35
N ARG A 129 20.63 -0.41 -0.46
CA ARG A 129 21.53 0.01 0.63
C ARG A 129 21.26 1.43 1.19
N TRP A 130 20.41 2.21 0.53
CA TRP A 130 20.16 3.63 0.82
C TRP A 130 18.73 3.93 1.27
N GLY A 131 17.85 2.93 1.38
CA GLY A 131 16.48 3.12 1.87
C GLY A 131 15.59 3.96 0.95
N THR A 132 15.88 3.95 -0.36
CA THR A 132 15.10 4.69 -1.38
C THR A 132 14.19 3.79 -2.21
N LYS A 133 14.21 2.46 -2.01
CA LYS A 133 13.32 1.48 -2.65
C LYS A 133 12.83 0.45 -1.65
N VAL A 134 11.51 0.35 -1.50
CA VAL A 134 10.84 -0.50 -0.51
C VAL A 134 9.89 -1.45 -1.23
N GLU A 135 9.94 -2.73 -0.88
CA GLU A 135 8.88 -3.68 -1.20
C GLU A 135 8.02 -3.93 0.05
N ILE A 136 6.70 -3.90 -0.13
CA ILE A 136 5.72 -4.28 0.89
C ILE A 136 4.97 -5.50 0.35
N GLY A 137 4.78 -6.51 1.18
CA GLY A 137 4.11 -7.75 0.78
C GLY A 137 3.82 -8.68 1.94
N TYR A 138 3.60 -9.96 1.63
CA TYR A 138 3.38 -11.03 2.58
C TYR A 138 4.47 -12.10 2.45
N GLY A 139 4.90 -12.65 3.57
CA GLY A 139 6.02 -13.59 3.60
C GLY A 139 6.26 -14.25 4.95
N TYR A 140 7.45 -14.83 5.09
CA TYR A 140 7.94 -15.45 6.32
C TYR A 140 9.39 -15.03 6.58
N VAL A 141 9.92 -15.39 7.76
CA VAL A 141 11.31 -15.10 8.15
C VAL A 141 12.12 -16.39 8.19
N LYS A 142 13.12 -16.52 7.33
CA LYS A 142 14.03 -17.68 7.34
C LYS A 142 15.21 -17.41 8.28
N LYS A 143 15.48 -18.35 9.19
CA LYS A 143 16.75 -18.40 9.94
C LYS A 143 17.85 -18.90 8.98
N LYS A 144 18.97 -18.18 8.85
CA LYS A 144 20.19 -18.72 8.22
C LYS A 144 21.02 -19.50 9.26
N TRP A 145 21.84 -20.44 8.78
CA TRP A 145 22.65 -21.32 9.62
C TRP A 145 23.54 -20.51 10.59
N PHE A 146 23.84 -21.06 11.77
CA PHE A 146 24.35 -20.35 12.96
C PHE A 146 23.40 -19.30 13.60
N GLY A 147 22.15 -19.15 13.15
CA GLY A 147 21.05 -18.51 13.92
C GLY A 147 21.11 -16.98 14.10
N LEU A 148 22.28 -16.36 13.94
CA LEU A 148 22.54 -14.93 14.11
C LEU A 148 21.96 -14.05 13.00
N LYS A 149 21.56 -14.63 11.85
CA LYS A 149 20.96 -13.89 10.73
C LYS A 149 19.56 -14.42 10.45
N LYS A 150 18.58 -13.53 10.55
CA LYS A 150 17.21 -13.75 10.08
C LYS A 150 17.01 -12.94 8.79
N GLU A 151 16.29 -13.52 7.85
CA GLU A 151 16.06 -12.94 6.53
C GLU A 151 14.54 -12.94 6.28
N THR A 152 13.96 -11.76 6.10
CA THR A 152 12.57 -11.65 5.65
C THR A 152 12.52 -12.00 4.17
N VAL A 153 11.65 -12.94 3.80
CA VAL A 153 11.45 -13.36 2.41
C VAL A 153 10.01 -13.01 2.03
N ILE A 154 9.83 -11.99 1.20
CA ILE A 154 8.52 -11.63 0.64
C ILE A 154 8.14 -12.66 -0.42
N VAL A 155 7.20 -13.55 -0.09
CA VAL A 155 6.69 -14.62 -0.96
C VAL A 155 5.63 -14.09 -1.92
N LYS A 156 4.81 -13.15 -1.45
CA LYS A 156 3.80 -12.44 -2.24
C LYS A 156 4.06 -10.94 -2.13
N SER A 157 4.79 -10.37 -3.10
CA SER A 157 4.91 -8.93 -3.24
C SER A 157 3.52 -8.31 -3.46
N VAL A 158 3.29 -7.12 -2.89
CA VAL A 158 2.04 -6.36 -3.05
C VAL A 158 2.33 -5.05 -3.77
N ILE A 159 3.36 -4.32 -3.36
CA ILE A 159 3.82 -3.12 -4.06
C ILE A 159 5.33 -2.96 -3.91
N THR A 160 5.97 -2.49 -4.98
CA THR A 160 7.31 -1.90 -4.92
C THR A 160 7.22 -0.40 -5.19
N ILE A 161 7.84 0.38 -4.31
CA ILE A 161 7.79 1.86 -4.33
C ILE A 161 9.18 2.46 -4.06
N THR A 162 9.48 3.57 -4.73
CA THR A 162 10.71 4.36 -4.56
C THR A 162 10.41 5.77 -4.06
N ARG A 163 11.45 6.47 -3.60
CA ARG A 163 11.35 7.89 -3.22
C ARG A 163 10.76 8.75 -4.32
N ASP A 164 11.19 8.53 -5.56
CA ASP A 164 10.90 9.44 -6.65
C ASP A 164 9.49 9.18 -7.23
N GLU A 165 9.01 7.92 -7.21
CA GLU A 165 7.60 7.58 -7.48
C GLU A 165 6.65 8.21 -6.43
N VAL A 166 7.00 8.22 -5.14
CA VAL A 166 6.18 8.91 -4.10
C VAL A 166 6.17 10.43 -4.32
N LYS A 167 7.26 11.02 -4.81
CA LYS A 167 7.34 12.46 -5.13
C LYS A 167 6.64 12.81 -6.44
N ALA A 168 6.56 11.89 -7.40
CA ALA A 168 5.95 12.11 -8.71
C ALA A 168 4.45 12.41 -8.69
N VAL A 169 3.78 12.27 -7.53
CA VAL A 169 2.36 12.59 -7.32
C VAL A 169 2.14 13.57 -6.14
N GLU A 170 3.19 14.23 -5.65
CA GLU A 170 3.10 15.04 -4.42
C GLU A 170 2.20 16.29 -4.53
N ASP A 171 1.91 16.74 -5.75
CA ASP A 171 0.91 17.77 -6.08
C ASP A 171 -0.55 17.29 -5.90
N LEU A 172 -0.81 15.98 -6.00
CA LEU A 172 -2.15 15.39 -5.85
C LEU A 172 -2.36 14.72 -4.49
N PHE A 173 -1.31 14.20 -3.87
CA PHE A 173 -1.38 13.43 -2.64
C PHE A 173 -0.20 13.72 -1.73
N SER A 174 -0.47 13.96 -0.44
CA SER A 174 0.59 13.73 0.55
C SER A 174 1.00 12.24 0.52
N PRO A 175 2.25 11.90 0.85
CA PRO A 175 2.70 10.50 0.85
C PRO A 175 1.80 9.55 1.66
N LYS A 176 1.20 10.07 2.75
CA LYS A 176 0.24 9.33 3.59
C LYS A 176 -1.07 9.02 2.87
N GLU A 177 -1.60 9.97 2.11
CA GLU A 177 -2.83 9.77 1.33
C GLU A 177 -2.59 8.80 0.17
N TYR A 178 -1.44 8.90 -0.50
CA TYR A 178 -1.06 7.97 -1.55
C TYR A 178 -0.87 6.54 -1.02
N GLY A 179 -0.22 6.39 0.13
CA GLY A 179 -0.09 5.09 0.82
C GLY A 179 -1.44 4.47 1.18
N LYS A 180 -2.38 5.27 1.70
CA LYS A 180 -3.77 4.81 1.93
C LYS A 180 -4.50 4.45 0.64
N LEU A 181 -4.38 5.27 -0.40
CA LEU A 181 -5.07 5.07 -1.67
C LEU A 181 -4.68 3.75 -2.32
N LEU A 182 -3.38 3.47 -2.43
CA LEU A 182 -2.89 2.25 -3.07
C LEU A 182 -3.12 0.98 -2.22
N ALA A 183 -3.07 1.08 -0.89
CA ALA A 183 -3.46 -0.05 -0.04
C ALA A 183 -4.97 -0.34 -0.16
N GLN A 184 -5.81 0.69 -0.20
CA GLN A 184 -7.25 0.53 -0.43
C GLN A 184 -7.56 0.05 -1.86
N ALA A 185 -6.72 0.33 -2.86
CA ALA A 185 -6.80 -0.27 -4.19
C ALA A 185 -6.60 -1.79 -4.13
N TYR A 186 -5.50 -2.25 -3.50
CA TYR A 186 -5.19 -3.67 -3.30
C TYR A 186 -6.30 -4.42 -2.57
N LEU A 187 -6.83 -3.85 -1.47
CA LEU A 187 -7.94 -4.44 -0.71
C LEU A 187 -9.26 -4.48 -1.49
N ASN A 188 -9.41 -3.63 -2.51
CA ASN A 188 -10.54 -3.69 -3.45
C ASN A 188 -10.31 -4.64 -4.63
N GLY A 189 -9.09 -5.15 -4.83
CA GLY A 189 -8.74 -6.16 -5.82
C GLY A 189 -7.86 -5.68 -6.97
N TRP A 190 -7.33 -4.45 -6.93
CA TRP A 190 -6.33 -3.99 -7.90
C TRP A 190 -4.95 -4.61 -7.66
N ASP A 191 -4.13 -4.72 -8.71
CA ASP A 191 -2.68 -4.69 -8.50
C ASP A 191 -2.28 -3.28 -8.04
N ALA A 192 -1.48 -3.20 -6.98
CA ALA A 192 -1.13 -1.90 -6.40
C ALA A 192 -0.11 -1.12 -7.24
N ASN A 193 0.66 -1.79 -8.11
CA ASN A 193 1.60 -1.19 -9.04
C ASN A 193 0.88 -0.65 -10.29
N ASP A 194 -0.18 -1.32 -10.76
CA ASP A 194 -1.07 -0.76 -11.80
C ASP A 194 -1.80 0.49 -11.29
N ALA A 195 -2.35 0.43 -10.07
CA ALA A 195 -2.96 1.60 -9.42
C ALA A 195 -1.95 2.74 -9.20
N LYS A 196 -0.70 2.41 -8.80
CA LYS A 196 0.42 3.37 -8.70
C LYS A 196 0.67 4.07 -10.04
N LYS A 197 0.88 3.26 -11.09
CA LYS A 197 1.17 3.71 -12.46
C LYS A 197 0.06 4.58 -13.03
N LEU A 198 -1.21 4.20 -12.85
CA LEU A 198 -2.35 4.99 -13.32
C LEU A 198 -2.37 6.38 -12.67
N ALA A 199 -2.10 6.48 -11.36
CA ALA A 199 -2.02 7.77 -10.67
C ALA A 199 -0.85 8.63 -11.15
N GLU A 200 0.33 8.05 -11.37
CA GLU A 200 1.49 8.75 -11.93
C GLU A 200 1.27 9.23 -13.37
N GLU A 201 0.69 8.39 -14.23
CA GLU A 201 0.38 8.76 -15.62
C GLU A 201 -0.71 9.84 -15.70
N PHE A 202 -1.66 9.81 -14.77
CA PHE A 202 -2.73 10.81 -14.68
C PHE A 202 -2.21 12.17 -14.18
N ASP A 203 -1.35 12.19 -13.15
CA ASP A 203 -0.67 13.41 -12.67
C ASP A 203 0.02 14.15 -13.83
N LYS A 204 0.88 13.43 -14.56
CA LYS A 204 1.68 13.95 -15.68
C LYS A 204 0.83 14.59 -16.80
N GLN A 205 -0.45 14.21 -16.93
CA GLN A 205 -1.31 14.60 -18.05
C GLN A 205 -2.42 15.59 -17.71
N TYR A 206 -3.06 15.52 -16.53
CA TYR A 206 -4.26 16.30 -16.25
C TYR A 206 -4.03 17.83 -16.33
N ARG A 207 -2.81 18.30 -16.01
CA ARG A 207 -2.45 19.73 -16.08
C ARG A 207 -2.59 20.29 -17.50
N GLY A 208 -2.34 19.45 -18.51
CA GLY A 208 -2.50 19.77 -19.94
C GLY A 208 -3.92 19.59 -20.48
N PHE A 209 -4.83 18.94 -19.73
CA PHE A 209 -6.19 18.66 -20.19
C PHE A 209 -6.97 19.96 -20.47
N ARG A 210 -7.57 20.05 -21.66
CA ARG A 210 -8.54 21.07 -22.05
C ARG A 210 -9.66 20.39 -22.83
N ALA A 211 -10.89 20.86 -22.63
CA ALA A 211 -12.06 20.51 -23.43
C ALA A 211 -13.02 21.70 -23.43
N TYR A 212 -13.84 21.87 -24.46
CA TYR A 212 -14.78 22.99 -24.54
C TYR A 212 -16.22 22.54 -24.22
N PHE A 213 -16.87 23.20 -23.26
CA PHE A 213 -18.29 23.00 -22.98
C PHE A 213 -19.12 23.94 -23.85
N ASN A 214 -20.09 23.42 -24.59
CA ASN A 214 -20.91 24.22 -25.52
C ASN A 214 -21.95 25.13 -24.84
N GLY A 215 -22.13 25.03 -23.53
CA GLY A 215 -23.21 25.71 -22.80
C GLY A 215 -24.49 24.88 -22.71
N ALA A 216 -25.44 25.35 -21.89
CA ALA A 216 -26.78 24.79 -21.77
C ALA A 216 -27.74 25.82 -21.16
N ASN A 217 -29.02 25.77 -21.54
CA ASN A 217 -30.09 26.44 -20.80
C ASN A 217 -30.85 25.37 -19.99
N LEU A 218 -30.93 25.53 -18.67
CA LEU A 218 -31.46 24.55 -17.73
C LEU A 218 -32.42 25.21 -16.73
N ASP A 219 -33.17 24.37 -16.01
CA ASP A 219 -34.05 24.77 -14.90
C ASP A 219 -33.32 25.47 -13.76
N CYS A 220 -32.05 25.13 -13.50
CA CYS A 220 -31.17 25.85 -12.58
C CYS A 220 -30.42 27.06 -13.19
N GLY A 221 -30.75 27.48 -14.41
CA GLY A 221 -30.26 28.70 -15.04
C GLY A 221 -29.56 28.53 -16.40
N VAL A 222 -29.03 29.65 -16.91
CA VAL A 222 -28.33 29.73 -18.19
C VAL A 222 -26.83 29.54 -17.99
N PHE A 223 -26.24 28.62 -18.76
CA PHE A 223 -24.81 28.33 -18.72
C PHE A 223 -24.16 28.62 -20.07
N GLU A 224 -23.32 29.66 -20.13
CA GLU A 224 -22.53 29.98 -21.31
C GLU A 224 -21.51 28.86 -21.62
N GLY A 225 -21.15 28.74 -22.91
CA GLY A 225 -20.03 27.89 -23.32
C GLY A 225 -18.69 28.42 -22.83
N GLY A 226 -17.69 27.55 -22.73
CA GLY A 226 -16.38 27.92 -22.20
C GLY A 226 -15.42 26.77 -21.96
N ASP A 227 -14.17 27.12 -21.68
CA ASP A 227 -13.09 26.17 -21.43
C ASP A 227 -13.31 25.38 -20.14
N VAL A 228 -13.06 24.07 -20.19
CA VAL A 228 -13.06 23.18 -19.03
C VAL A 228 -11.66 22.67 -18.75
N ILE A 229 -11.18 22.91 -17.53
CA ILE A 229 -9.89 22.43 -17.02
C ILE A 229 -10.07 21.36 -15.93
N ILE A 230 -8.98 20.68 -15.57
CA ILE A 230 -8.89 19.89 -14.35
C ILE A 230 -7.92 20.61 -13.40
N ASP A 231 -8.42 21.04 -12.24
CA ASP A 231 -7.55 21.50 -11.15
C ASP A 231 -7.08 20.32 -10.28
N ALA A 232 -6.08 20.52 -9.41
CA ALA A 232 -5.53 19.45 -8.57
C ALA A 232 -6.59 18.77 -7.66
N LYS A 233 -7.65 19.50 -7.27
CA LYS A 233 -8.74 18.96 -6.45
C LYS A 233 -9.65 18.06 -7.28
N GLY A 234 -10.01 18.49 -8.50
CA GLY A 234 -10.71 17.67 -9.48
C GLY A 234 -9.92 16.42 -9.83
N ALA A 235 -8.61 16.57 -10.11
CA ALA A 235 -7.71 15.47 -10.44
C ALA A 235 -7.64 14.41 -9.31
N ASN A 236 -7.33 14.84 -8.08
CA ASN A 236 -7.34 13.99 -6.89
C ASN A 236 -8.68 13.23 -6.76
N HIS A 237 -9.80 13.95 -6.88
CA HIS A 237 -11.12 13.36 -6.69
C HIS A 237 -11.53 12.39 -7.82
N ILE A 238 -11.11 12.63 -9.07
CA ILE A 238 -11.29 11.70 -10.19
C ILE A 238 -10.50 10.41 -9.92
N ILE A 239 -9.20 10.50 -9.69
CA ILE A 239 -8.33 9.32 -9.58
C ILE A 239 -8.60 8.52 -8.30
N VAL A 240 -9.01 9.15 -7.20
CA VAL A 240 -9.48 8.48 -5.98
C VAL A 240 -10.76 7.68 -6.23
N ASN A 241 -11.77 8.28 -6.88
CA ASN A 241 -13.03 7.57 -7.21
C ASN A 241 -12.85 6.48 -8.27
N HIS A 242 -11.77 6.57 -9.06
CA HIS A 242 -11.36 5.54 -10.00
C HIS A 242 -10.74 4.34 -9.25
N ILE A 243 -9.62 4.56 -8.56
CA ILE A 243 -8.79 3.51 -7.95
C ILE A 243 -9.49 2.80 -6.78
N LYS A 244 -10.43 3.46 -6.08
CA LYS A 244 -11.18 2.82 -4.97
C LYS A 244 -12.35 1.94 -5.41
N LYS A 245 -12.70 1.88 -6.69
CA LYS A 245 -13.72 0.92 -7.20
C LYS A 245 -13.09 -0.47 -7.36
N LYS A 246 -13.81 -1.53 -7.01
CA LYS A 246 -13.36 -2.91 -7.25
C LYS A 246 -13.23 -3.17 -8.76
N PRO A 247 -12.10 -3.69 -9.25
CA PRO A 247 -11.91 -3.94 -10.67
C PRO A 247 -12.79 -5.09 -11.17
N GLY A 248 -12.92 -5.22 -12.49
CA GLY A 248 -13.75 -6.25 -13.12
C GLY A 248 -15.26 -5.99 -13.09
N LYS A 249 -15.74 -4.90 -12.47
CA LYS A 249 -17.14 -4.43 -12.60
C LYS A 249 -17.38 -3.55 -13.83
N ASP A 250 -16.32 -2.98 -14.40
CA ASP A 250 -16.31 -2.31 -15.71
C ASP A 250 -14.91 -2.22 -16.32
N GLN A 251 -14.88 -2.09 -17.66
CA GLN A 251 -13.69 -1.69 -18.44
C GLN A 251 -13.11 -0.35 -17.98
N PHE A 252 -13.88 0.49 -17.27
CA PHE A 252 -13.39 1.71 -16.64
C PHE A 252 -12.20 1.43 -15.71
N THR A 253 -12.24 0.33 -14.95
CA THR A 253 -11.13 -0.07 -14.04
C THR A 253 -9.87 -0.60 -14.74
N HIS A 254 -9.82 -0.59 -16.08
CA HIS A 254 -8.65 -1.00 -16.87
C HIS A 254 -8.30 0.01 -17.99
N ILE A 255 -8.77 1.25 -17.88
CA ILE A 255 -8.47 2.33 -18.84
C ILE A 255 -7.11 2.99 -18.55
N SER A 256 -6.40 3.42 -19.57
CA SER A 256 -5.18 4.25 -19.40
C SER A 256 -5.53 5.66 -18.92
N ALA A 257 -4.57 6.38 -18.34
CA ALA A 257 -4.78 7.78 -17.97
C ALA A 257 -5.09 8.68 -19.18
N VAL A 258 -4.43 8.40 -20.33
CA VAL A 258 -4.67 9.06 -21.62
C VAL A 258 -6.13 8.89 -22.04
N ASP A 259 -6.60 7.65 -22.00
CA ASP A 259 -7.95 7.30 -22.43
C ASP A 259 -9.03 7.81 -21.47
N LEU A 260 -8.76 7.79 -20.17
CA LEU A 260 -9.66 8.38 -19.17
C LEU A 260 -9.91 9.86 -19.50
N LEU A 261 -8.83 10.63 -19.68
CA LEU A 261 -8.90 12.05 -20.03
C LEU A 261 -9.61 12.26 -21.38
N ASN A 262 -9.31 11.47 -22.40
CA ASN A 262 -10.00 11.52 -23.70
C ASN A 262 -11.52 11.29 -23.58
N GLU A 263 -11.96 10.34 -22.76
CA GLU A 263 -13.40 10.11 -22.53
C GLU A 263 -14.04 11.19 -21.64
N LEU A 264 -13.28 11.88 -20.77
CA LEU A 264 -13.78 13.08 -20.08
C LEU A 264 -14.03 14.22 -21.08
N GLY A 265 -13.06 14.50 -21.95
CA GLY A 265 -13.15 15.56 -22.96
C GLY A 265 -14.33 15.37 -23.91
N LYS A 266 -14.46 14.19 -24.50
CA LYS A 266 -15.63 13.83 -25.35
C LYS A 266 -16.97 13.99 -24.62
N THR A 267 -17.01 13.73 -23.31
CA THR A 267 -18.22 13.87 -22.48
C THR A 267 -18.58 15.33 -22.20
N ILE A 268 -17.58 16.22 -22.15
CA ILE A 268 -17.75 17.66 -21.99
C ILE A 268 -18.20 18.31 -23.30
N GLU A 269 -17.54 17.97 -24.40
CA GLU A 269 -17.76 18.57 -25.73
C GLU A 269 -19.06 18.10 -26.36
N ASN A 270 -19.43 16.83 -26.14
CA ASN A 270 -20.56 16.19 -26.79
C ASN A 270 -21.34 15.26 -25.82
N PRO A 271 -21.95 15.78 -24.74
CA PRO A 271 -22.86 15.03 -23.89
C PRO A 271 -24.14 14.63 -24.66
N TYR A 272 -24.73 13.47 -24.34
CA TYR A 272 -26.11 13.15 -24.78
C TYR A 272 -27.16 13.74 -23.82
N LYS A 273 -26.78 13.98 -22.56
CA LYS A 273 -27.62 14.60 -21.52
C LYS A 273 -26.79 15.58 -20.71
N THR A 274 -27.35 16.77 -20.52
CA THR A 274 -26.86 17.82 -19.64
C THR A 274 -27.97 18.16 -18.65
N THR A 275 -27.69 18.13 -17.35
CA THR A 275 -28.66 18.48 -16.30
C THR A 275 -27.99 19.20 -15.14
N CYS A 276 -28.80 19.87 -14.32
CA CYS A 276 -28.39 20.39 -13.03
C CYS A 276 -27.88 19.26 -12.11
N GLY A 277 -26.87 19.56 -11.31
CA GLY A 277 -26.43 18.75 -10.16
C GLY A 277 -26.56 19.53 -8.86
N ASP A 278 -25.82 19.11 -7.83
CA ASP A 278 -25.86 19.77 -6.52
C ASP A 278 -25.38 21.23 -6.56
N ILE A 279 -26.00 22.08 -5.75
CA ILE A 279 -25.43 23.37 -5.35
C ILE A 279 -24.46 23.12 -4.19
N VAL A 280 -23.18 23.47 -4.36
CA VAL A 280 -22.17 23.35 -3.30
C VAL A 280 -21.48 24.68 -3.09
N ASN A 281 -21.48 25.18 -1.86
CA ASN A 281 -20.94 26.50 -1.47
C ASN A 281 -21.48 27.63 -2.36
N GLY A 282 -22.78 27.61 -2.65
CA GLY A 282 -23.45 28.58 -3.54
C GLY A 282 -23.16 28.41 -5.04
N LYS A 283 -22.32 27.44 -5.44
CA LYS A 283 -22.04 27.15 -6.85
C LYS A 283 -22.92 26.02 -7.37
N GLN A 284 -23.78 26.33 -8.33
CA GLN A 284 -24.52 25.36 -9.12
C GLN A 284 -23.56 24.54 -10.00
N ARG A 285 -23.76 23.22 -10.02
CA ARG A 285 -22.98 22.28 -10.84
C ARG A 285 -23.78 21.79 -12.04
N ILE A 286 -23.07 21.41 -13.09
CA ILE A 286 -23.65 20.81 -14.30
C ILE A 286 -23.17 19.37 -14.41
N VAL A 287 -24.10 18.45 -14.60
CA VAL A 287 -23.87 17.01 -14.80
C VAL A 287 -23.95 16.73 -16.29
N LEU A 288 -22.82 16.39 -16.90
CA LEU A 288 -22.69 16.02 -18.30
C LEU A 288 -22.57 14.51 -18.42
N VAL A 289 -23.35 13.90 -19.31
CA VAL A 289 -23.38 12.43 -19.47
C VAL A 289 -23.27 12.04 -20.94
N ARG A 290 -22.33 11.15 -21.24
CA ARG A 290 -22.11 10.56 -22.56
C ARG A 290 -22.07 9.04 -22.46
N TYR A 291 -22.42 8.32 -23.52
CA TYR A 291 -22.10 6.89 -23.64
C TYR A 291 -20.73 6.73 -24.31
N SER A 292 -19.84 5.95 -23.70
CA SER A 292 -18.53 5.64 -24.25
C SER A 292 -18.51 4.20 -24.76
N PRO A 293 -18.46 3.98 -26.09
CA PRO A 293 -18.30 2.64 -26.66
C PRO A 293 -17.02 1.95 -26.21
N LYS A 294 -15.92 2.71 -25.98
CA LYS A 294 -14.63 2.20 -25.51
C LYS A 294 -14.68 1.64 -24.07
N LEU A 295 -15.68 2.06 -23.29
CA LEU A 295 -15.90 1.63 -21.89
C LEU A 295 -17.11 0.70 -21.74
N GLY A 296 -17.86 0.43 -22.81
CA GLY A 296 -19.15 -0.27 -22.79
C GLY A 296 -20.24 0.41 -21.94
N LYS A 297 -19.97 1.59 -21.36
CA LYS A 297 -20.78 2.23 -20.32
C LYS A 297 -20.87 3.74 -20.53
N LYS A 298 -21.77 4.35 -19.77
CA LYS A 298 -21.87 5.80 -19.66
C LYS A 298 -20.69 6.37 -18.85
N VAL A 299 -20.33 7.60 -19.13
CA VAL A 299 -19.40 8.43 -18.36
C VAL A 299 -20.19 9.65 -17.90
N VAL A 300 -20.14 9.94 -16.60
CA VAL A 300 -20.61 11.19 -16.00
C VAL A 300 -19.40 12.06 -15.72
N VAL A 301 -19.48 13.33 -16.12
CA VAL A 301 -18.53 14.39 -15.74
C VAL A 301 -19.32 15.51 -15.08
N VAL A 302 -18.92 15.93 -13.89
CA VAL A 302 -19.55 17.05 -13.17
C VAL A 302 -18.64 18.26 -13.27
N ILE A 303 -19.13 19.33 -13.87
CA ILE A 303 -18.40 20.60 -14.00
C ILE A 303 -19.00 21.71 -13.13
N GLU A 304 -18.15 22.65 -12.72
CA GLU A 304 -18.49 23.77 -11.84
C GLU A 304 -17.83 25.05 -12.37
N ARG A 305 -18.58 26.16 -12.41
CA ARG A 305 -18.06 27.41 -12.98
C ARG A 305 -17.00 28.04 -12.06
N ILE A 306 -15.85 28.40 -12.64
CA ILE A 306 -14.80 29.16 -11.96
C ILE A 306 -15.09 30.65 -12.10
N LYS A 307 -15.25 31.10 -13.35
CA LYS A 307 -15.56 32.47 -13.80
C LYS A 307 -16.36 32.40 -15.11
N TRP A 308 -16.81 33.54 -15.64
CA TRP A 308 -17.49 33.57 -16.94
C TRP A 308 -16.64 32.91 -18.04
N GLY A 309 -17.26 32.02 -18.82
CA GLY A 309 -16.59 31.27 -19.90
C GLY A 309 -15.51 30.27 -19.44
N MET A 310 -15.43 29.91 -18.15
CA MET A 310 -14.44 28.94 -17.66
C MET A 310 -14.94 28.07 -16.50
N TYR A 311 -14.79 26.76 -16.65
CA TYR A 311 -15.26 25.72 -15.75
C TYR A 311 -14.11 24.79 -15.31
N ARG A 312 -14.33 24.05 -14.23
CA ARG A 312 -13.48 22.91 -13.82
C ARG A 312 -14.28 21.62 -13.77
N ILE A 313 -13.64 20.49 -14.02
CA ILE A 313 -14.16 19.19 -13.59
C ILE A 313 -14.01 19.07 -12.06
N VAL A 314 -15.11 18.74 -11.37
CA VAL A 314 -15.13 18.44 -9.94
C VAL A 314 -15.06 16.94 -9.67
N THR A 315 -15.67 16.12 -10.54
CA THR A 315 -15.58 14.67 -10.50
C THR A 315 -15.92 14.06 -11.86
N ALA A 316 -15.49 12.82 -12.08
CA ALA A 316 -15.94 11.99 -13.17
C ALA A 316 -16.05 10.53 -12.72
N PHE A 317 -17.07 9.82 -13.21
CA PHE A 317 -17.31 8.43 -12.87
C PHE A 317 -18.22 7.73 -13.91
N PRO A 318 -18.09 6.41 -14.13
CA PRO A 318 -19.17 5.65 -14.74
C PRO A 318 -20.33 5.64 -13.73
N PRO A 319 -21.57 5.98 -14.16
CA PRO A 319 -22.71 5.97 -13.27
C PRO A 319 -22.98 4.54 -12.84
N SER A 320 -23.05 4.32 -11.54
CA SER A 320 -23.63 3.09 -11.00
C SER A 320 -25.09 3.00 -11.45
N SER A 321 -25.53 1.78 -11.75
CA SER A 321 -26.93 1.48 -12.08
C SER A 321 -27.81 1.72 -10.84
N GLY A 322 -28.26 2.95 -10.64
CA GLY A 322 -29.11 3.29 -9.49
C GLY A 322 -29.52 4.75 -9.36
N ARG A 323 -28.61 5.73 -9.45
CA ARG A 323 -28.92 7.15 -9.16
C ARG A 323 -28.15 8.13 -10.05
N TYR A 324 -28.83 9.22 -10.39
CA TYR A 324 -28.28 10.54 -10.68
C TYR A 324 -28.66 11.47 -9.53
#